data_AF-A0AAU7N1C6-F1
#
_entry.id   AF-A0AAU7N1C6-F1
#
_cell.length_a   1.000
_cell.length_b   1.000
_cell.length_c   1.000
_cell.angle_alpha   90.00
_cell.angle_beta   90.00
_cell.angle_gamma   90.00
#
_symmetry.space_group_name_H-M   'P 1'
#
loop_
_entity.id
_entity.type
_entity.pdbx_description
1 polymer ?
#
loop_
_entity_poly.entity_id
_entity_poly.type
_entity_poly.pdbx_seq_one_letter_code
_entity_poly.pdbx_strand_id
1 'polypeptide(L)'
;MEIIWKHTENKTFLNHESRINLEYAVRLQVVKTLIKEAEHLMNYLSLVGIQIDASNGKVSVHPETPEPLYSKISDKLVQPNATNVQEPVSSLLATAHF
;
A
#
# COMPACT_ATOMS: atom_id res chain seq x y z
N MET A 1 -0.60 15.18 1.33
CA MET A 1 -1.13 13.81 1.34
C MET A 1 -0.64 13.14 2.60
N GLU A 2 -1.58 12.46 3.25
CA GLU A 2 -1.34 11.70 4.47
C GLU A 2 -1.46 10.19 4.18
N ILE A 3 -0.60 9.39 4.83
CA ILE A 3 -0.65 7.93 4.79
C ILE A 3 -1.04 7.44 6.19
N ILE A 4 -2.16 6.74 6.27
CA ILE A 4 -2.75 6.23 7.50
C ILE A 4 -2.58 4.72 7.53
N TRP A 5 -1.72 4.24 8.44
CA TRP A 5 -1.52 2.81 8.65
C TRP A 5 -2.64 2.25 9.52
N LYS A 6 -3.47 1.37 8.96
CA LYS A 6 -4.50 0.64 9.70
C LYS A 6 -3.87 -0.60 10.32
N HIS A 7 -3.90 -0.65 11.64
CA HIS A 7 -3.56 -1.84 12.42
C HIS A 7 -4.81 -2.70 12.56
N THR A 8 -4.77 -3.91 11.99
CA THR A 8 -5.74 -4.96 12.30
C THR A 8 -5.15 -5.84 13.40
N GLU A 9 -5.99 -6.52 14.18
CA GLU A 9 -5.58 -7.34 15.33
C GLU A 9 -4.67 -8.54 14.95
N ASN A 10 -4.41 -8.75 13.65
CA ASN A 10 -3.53 -9.80 13.15
C ASN A 10 -2.05 -9.44 13.32
N LYS A 11 -1.32 -10.36 13.97
CA LYS A 11 0.07 -10.20 14.43
C LYS A 11 1.14 -10.18 13.32
N THR A 12 0.77 -10.40 12.06
CA THR A 12 1.70 -10.36 10.93
C THR A 12 1.77 -8.95 10.38
N PHE A 13 2.87 -8.25 10.65
CA PHE A 13 3.14 -6.92 10.12
C PHE A 13 4.11 -7.00 8.94
N LEU A 14 3.89 -6.15 7.94
CA LEU A 14 4.93 -5.87 6.95
C LEU A 14 6.22 -5.43 7.65
N ASN A 15 7.36 -5.96 7.19
CA ASN A 15 8.65 -5.54 7.70
C ASN A 15 8.92 -4.06 7.38
N HIS A 16 9.89 -3.45 8.08
CA HIS A 16 10.16 -2.02 7.96
C HIS A 16 10.48 -1.56 6.54
N GLU A 17 11.31 -2.33 5.81
CA GLU A 17 11.67 -2.03 4.43
C GLU A 17 10.45 -2.09 3.50
N SER A 18 9.64 -3.13 3.61
CA SER A 18 8.39 -3.27 2.85
C SER A 18 7.42 -2.13 3.13
N ARG A 19 7.36 -1.63 4.37
CA ARG A 19 6.52 -0.47 4.71
C ARG A 19 7.01 0.81 4.04
N ILE A 20 8.32 1.09 4.08
CA ILE A 20 8.91 2.26 3.41
C ILE A 20 8.68 2.18 1.89
N ASN A 21 8.96 1.01 1.30
CA ASN A 21 8.82 0.80 -0.15
C ASN A 21 7.36 0.95 -0.59
N LEU A 22 6.42 0.39 0.18
CA LEU A 22 4.99 0.53 -0.10
C LEU A 22 4.54 1.99 0.03
N GLU A 23 4.96 2.69 1.08
CA GLU A 23 4.62 4.10 1.27
C GLU A 23 5.13 4.96 0.10
N TYR A 24 6.38 4.75 -0.30
CA TYR A 24 6.98 5.45 -1.44
C TYR A 24 6.24 5.15 -2.75
N ALA A 25 5.94 3.87 -3.02
CA ALA A 25 5.23 3.46 -4.23
C ALA A 25 3.83 4.08 -4.32
N VAL A 26 3.08 4.07 -3.22
CA VAL A 26 1.74 4.67 -3.12
C VAL A 26 1.81 6.19 -3.34
N ARG A 27 2.74 6.88 -2.67
CA ARG A 27 2.97 8.33 -2.87
C ARG A 27 3.21 8.65 -4.34
N LEU A 28 4.11 7.91 -4.97
CA LEU A 28 4.46 8.12 -6.37
C LEU A 28 3.26 7.85 -7.29
N GLN A 29 2.48 6.82 -7.01
CA GLN A 29 1.30 6.49 -7.81
C GLN A 29 0.22 7.57 -7.72
N VAL A 30 -0.11 8.05 -6.52
CA VAL A 30 -1.10 9.11 -6.34
C VAL A 30 -0.71 10.37 -7.09
N VAL A 31 0.55 10.81 -6.95
CA VAL A 31 1.08 11.98 -7.67
C VAL A 31 0.95 11.79 -9.18
N LYS A 32 1.38 10.64 -9.72
CA LYS A 32 1.25 10.33 -11.15
C LYS A 32 -0.20 10.32 -11.60
N THR A 33 -1.12 9.78 -10.80
CA THR A 33 -2.54 9.75 -11.12
C THR A 33 -3.12 11.16 -11.21
N LEU A 34 -2.84 12.02 -10.24
CA LEU A 34 -3.35 13.40 -10.24
C LEU A 34 -2.82 14.19 -11.43
N ILE A 35 -1.53 14.10 -11.73
CA ILE A 35 -0.93 14.77 -12.91
C ILE A 35 -1.61 14.29 -14.21
N LYS A 36 -1.85 12.98 -14.35
CA LYS A 36 -2.50 12.40 -15.54
C LYS A 36 -3.97 12.80 -15.67
N GLU A 37 -4.69 12.90 -14.56
CA GLU A 37 -6.09 13.28 -14.54
C GLU A 37 -6.27 14.76 -14.86
N ALA A 38 -5.58 15.62 -14.10
CA ALA A 38 -5.43 17.02 -14.39
C ALA A 38 -4.38 17.64 -13.46
N GLU A 39 -3.34 18.24 -14.03
CA GLU A 39 -2.21 18.80 -13.29
C GLU A 39 -2.63 19.75 -12.14
N HIS A 40 -3.68 20.56 -12.34
CA HIS A 40 -4.17 21.48 -11.32
C HIS A 40 -4.70 20.79 -10.04
N LEU A 41 -5.02 19.49 -10.10
CA LEU A 41 -5.42 18.72 -8.90
C LEU A 41 -4.27 18.54 -7.91
N MET A 42 -3.01 18.69 -8.36
CA MET A 42 -1.84 18.65 -7.48
C MET A 42 -1.87 19.71 -6.39
N ASN A 43 -2.53 20.85 -6.62
CA ASN A 43 -2.71 21.91 -5.62
C ASN A 43 -3.48 21.41 -4.39
N TYR A 44 -4.25 20.33 -4.53
CA TYR A 44 -5.07 19.74 -3.47
C TYR A 44 -4.49 18.43 -2.93
N LEU A 45 -3.23 18.10 -3.25
CA LEU A 45 -2.57 16.87 -2.77
C LEU A 45 -2.56 16.78 -1.23
N SER A 46 -2.57 17.91 -0.52
CA SER A 46 -2.69 17.96 0.94
C SER A 46 -3.97 17.32 1.46
N LEU A 47 -5.07 17.37 0.70
CA LEU A 47 -6.39 16.85 1.07
C LEU A 47 -6.56 15.34 0.83
N VAL A 48 -5.58 14.70 0.18
CA VAL A 48 -5.63 13.27 -0.09
C VAL A 48 -5.16 12.50 1.13
N GLY A 49 -6.04 11.65 1.67
CA GLY A 49 -5.69 10.63 2.65
C GLY A 49 -5.65 9.26 1.99
N ILE A 50 -4.62 8.46 2.26
CA ILE A 50 -4.53 7.07 1.84
C ILE A 50 -4.45 6.17 3.07
N GLN A 51 -5.27 5.13 3.09
CA GLN A 51 -5.22 4.09 4.10
C GLN A 51 -4.43 2.89 3.57
N ILE A 52 -3.53 2.36 4.40
CA ILE A 52 -2.77 1.13 4.11
C ILE A 52 -3.01 0.15 5.25
N ASP A 53 -3.51 -1.04 4.95
CA ASP A 53 -3.62 -2.14 5.91
C ASP A 53 -2.22 -2.73 6.18
N ALA A 54 -1.77 -2.61 7.43
CA ALA A 54 -0.43 -3.05 7.82
C ALA A 54 -0.22 -4.57 7.76
N SER A 55 -1.30 -5.35 7.71
CA SER A 55 -1.27 -6.81 7.73
C SER A 55 -1.04 -7.44 6.36
N ASN A 56 -1.56 -6.81 5.30
CA ASN A 56 -1.54 -7.35 3.95
C ASN A 56 -1.11 -6.33 2.88
N GLY A 57 -0.84 -5.08 3.27
CA GLY A 57 -0.43 -4.00 2.38
C GLY A 57 -1.55 -3.42 1.52
N LYS A 58 -2.81 -3.83 1.71
CA LYS A 58 -3.95 -3.33 0.91
C LYS A 58 -4.07 -1.82 1.04
N VAL A 59 -4.23 -1.14 -0.09
CA VAL A 59 -4.25 0.32 -0.19
C VAL A 59 -5.65 0.79 -0.59
N SER A 60 -6.16 1.83 0.06
CA SER A 60 -7.44 2.47 -0.30
C SER A 60 -7.40 3.96 -0.02
N VAL A 61 -8.24 4.74 -0.70
CA VAL A 61 -8.39 6.17 -0.38
C VAL A 61 -9.17 6.33 0.94
N HIS A 62 -8.76 7.28 1.78
CA HIS A 62 -9.48 7.61 3.00
C HIS A 62 -10.85 8.21 2.64
N PRO A 63 -11.96 7.78 3.28
CA PRO A 63 -13.31 8.28 2.98
C PRO A 63 -13.50 9.80 3.16
N GLU A 64 -12.67 10.44 3.98
CA GLU A 64 -12.68 11.89 4.17
C GLU A 64 -11.95 12.67 3.06
N THR A 65 -11.28 11.97 2.13
CA THR A 65 -10.74 12.63 0.94
C THR A 65 -11.91 13.20 0.14
N PRO A 66 -11.93 14.51 -0.17
CA PRO A 66 -13.07 15.12 -0.84
C PRO A 66 -13.16 14.71 -2.32
N GLU A 67 -14.36 14.77 -2.89
CA GLU A 67 -14.53 14.69 -4.34
C GLU A 67 -13.99 15.97 -5.02
N PRO A 68 -13.48 15.88 -6.27
CA PRO A 68 -13.39 14.69 -7.11
C PRO A 68 -12.13 13.82 -6.86
N LEU A 69 -11.31 14.16 -5.86
CA LEU A 69 -10.02 13.48 -5.64
C LEU A 69 -10.23 12.01 -5.27
N TYR A 70 -11.23 11.74 -4.44
CA TYR A 70 -11.57 10.38 -4.02
C TYR A 70 -11.81 9.47 -5.22
N SER A 71 -12.81 9.79 -6.06
CA SER A 71 -13.17 8.98 -7.22
C SER A 71 -12.05 8.90 -8.27
N LYS A 72 -11.32 9.99 -8.49
CA LYS A 72 -10.22 10.01 -9.47
C LYS A 72 -9.06 9.09 -9.10
N ILE A 73 -8.81 8.90 -7.80
CA ILE A 73 -7.72 8.10 -7.28
C ILE A 73 -8.17 6.66 -7.00
N SER A 74 -9.34 6.44 -6.37
CA SER A 74 -9.78 5.14 -5.86
C SER A 74 -9.69 4.03 -6.91
N ASP A 75 -10.17 4.32 -8.11
CA ASP A 75 -10.32 3.34 -9.18
C ASP A 75 -8.99 3.04 -9.89
N LYS A 76 -7.95 3.84 -9.61
CA LYS A 76 -6.64 3.78 -10.26
C LYS A 76 -5.52 3.34 -9.32
N LEU A 77 -5.83 3.08 -8.05
CA LEU A 77 -4.87 2.50 -7.11
C LEU A 77 -4.64 1.03 -7.44
N VAL A 78 -3.38 0.69 -7.63
CA VAL A 78 -2.95 -0.68 -7.89
C VAL A 78 -2.61 -1.29 -6.54
N GLN A 79 -3.19 -2.45 -6.26
CA GLN A 79 -2.90 -3.19 -5.04
C GLN A 79 -1.51 -3.82 -5.14
N PRO A 80 -0.73 -3.86 -4.05
CA PRO A 80 0.50 -4.63 -4.05
C PRO A 80 0.17 -6.10 -4.35
N ASN A 81 0.94 -6.71 -5.24
CA ASN A 81 0.82 -8.14 -5.48
C ASN A 81 1.09 -8.86 -4.15
N ALA A 82 0.17 -9.75 -3.76
CA ALA A 82 0.45 -10.73 -2.72
C ALA A 82 1.51 -11.70 -3.26
N THR A 83 2.77 -11.26 -3.31
CA THR A 83 3.87 -12.19 -3.45
C THR A 83 3.83 -13.04 -2.20
N ASN A 84 3.44 -14.31 -2.37
CA ASN A 84 3.46 -15.33 -1.33
C ASN A 84 4.65 -15.07 -0.40
N VAL A 85 4.35 -14.83 0.87
CA VAL A 85 5.30 -15.10 1.94
C VAL A 85 5.69 -16.55 1.73
N GLN A 86 6.82 -16.80 1.07
CA GLN A 86 7.36 -18.14 0.96
C GLN A 86 7.52 -18.60 2.40
N GLU A 87 6.74 -19.61 2.79
CA GLU A 87 7.06 -20.41 3.96
C GLU A 87 8.55 -20.75 3.86
N PRO A 88 9.35 -20.54 4.92
CA PRO A 88 10.71 -21.00 4.90
C PRO A 88 10.64 -22.50 4.68
N VAL A 89 11.06 -22.93 3.49
CA VAL A 89 11.18 -24.33 3.12
C VAL A 89 12.04 -24.96 4.21
N SER A 90 11.44 -25.81 5.04
CA SER A 90 12.17 -26.64 6.01
C SER A 90 13.05 -27.62 5.22
N SER A 91 14.18 -27.14 4.73
CA SER A 91 15.20 -27.92 4.05
C SER A 91 16.32 -28.25 5.03
N LEU A 92 16.02 -28.91 6.16
CA LEU A 92 17.05 -29.35 7.11
C LEU A 92 16.69 -30.65 7.85
N LEU A 93 16.02 -31.63 7.23
CA LEU A 93 15.82 -32.94 7.88
C LEU A 93 15.59 -34.11 6.89
N ALA A 94 16.39 -34.20 5.83
CA ALA A 94 16.45 -35.41 4.99
C ALA A 94 17.89 -35.76 4.62
N THR A 95 18.80 -35.71 5.60
CA THR A 95 20.14 -36.29 5.47
C THR A 95 20.57 -36.89 6.79
N ALA A 96 19.94 -37.99 7.19
CA ALA A 96 20.50 -38.97 8.11
C ALA A 96 19.54 -40.17 8.20
N HIS A 97 19.71 -41.15 7.33
CA HIS A 97 19.66 -42.55 7.75
C HIS A 97 20.60 -43.32 6.83
N PHE A 98 21.59 -43.95 7.48
CA PHE A 98 22.60 -44.86 6.94
C PHE A 98 21.97 -46.10 6.34
#